data_AF-A0A1W1BCV0-F1
#
_entry.id   AF-A0A1W1BCV0-F1
#
_cell.length_a   1.000
_cell.length_b   1.000
_cell.length_c   1.000
_cell.angle_alpha   90.00
_cell.angle_beta   90.00
_cell.angle_gamma   90.00
#
_symmetry.space_group_name_H-M   'P 1'
#
loop_
_entity.id
_entity.type
_entity.pdbx_description
1 polymer ?
#
loop_
_entity_poly.entity_id
_entity_poly.type
_entity_poly.pdbx_seq_one_letter_code
_entity_poly.pdbx_strand_id
1 'polypeptide(L)'
;MQRYVVAYDIPSNKRRVKIGEILEVYGKRVNYSVFEIEVQTKAQKKILESKLLKIVKPKEDSLRFYNICEDCAKKSWSLGEENAPFERDAVYYF
;
A
#
# COMPACT_ATOMS: atom_id res chain seq x y z
N MET A 1 -1.10 15.28 -2.13
CA MET A 1 -0.51 13.96 -1.85
C MET A 1 -1.18 13.39 -0.61
N GLN A 2 -1.62 12.14 -0.64
CA GLN A 2 -2.25 11.43 0.48
C GLN A 2 -1.48 10.14 0.75
N ARG A 3 -1.19 9.85 2.03
CA ARG A 3 -0.52 8.61 2.44
C ARG A 3 -1.52 7.63 3.00
N TYR A 4 -1.31 6.36 2.69
CA TYR A 4 -2.09 5.27 3.25
C TYR A 4 -1.19 4.12 3.69
N VAL A 5 -1.48 3.58 4.88
CA VAL A 5 -1.12 2.20 5.19
C VAL A 5 -2.25 1.32 4.67
N VAL A 6 -1.91 0.37 3.80
CA VAL A 6 -2.86 -0.59 3.24
C VAL A 6 -2.59 -1.95 3.87
N ALA A 7 -3.56 -2.47 4.61
CA ALA A 7 -3.51 -3.81 5.15
C ALA A 7 -4.52 -4.69 4.44
N TYR A 8 -4.14 -5.92 4.15
CA TYR A 8 -5.06 -6.88 3.57
C TYR A 8 -5.07 -8.24 4.25
N ASP A 9 -6.18 -8.94 4.06
CA ASP A 9 -6.31 -10.36 4.29
C ASP A 9 -7.05 -10.96 3.09
N ILE A 10 -6.32 -11.73 2.28
CA ILE A 10 -6.78 -12.27 1.00
C ILE A 10 -6.34 -13.72 0.94
N PRO A 11 -7.25 -14.72 1.03
CA PRO A 11 -6.87 -16.13 1.06
C PRO A 11 -6.34 -16.63 -0.29
N SER A 12 -6.76 -16.04 -1.41
CA SER A 12 -6.33 -16.46 -2.74
C SER A 12 -4.97 -15.87 -3.11
N ASN A 13 -3.95 -16.73 -3.25
CA ASN A 13 -2.61 -16.35 -3.70
C ASN A 13 -2.64 -15.57 -5.03
N LYS A 14 -3.46 -16.01 -6.00
CA LYS A 14 -3.60 -15.33 -7.30
C LYS A 14 -4.12 -13.90 -7.17
N ARG A 15 -5.10 -13.65 -6.29
CA ARG A 15 -5.61 -12.28 -6.05
C ARG A 15 -4.60 -11.46 -5.25
N ARG A 16 -3.94 -12.06 -4.26
CA ARG A 16 -2.90 -11.42 -3.43
C ARG A 16 -1.74 -10.89 -4.28
N VAL A 17 -1.25 -11.68 -5.24
CA VAL A 17 -0.19 -11.27 -6.18
C VAL A 17 -0.65 -10.06 -7.00
N LYS A 18 -1.80 -10.15 -7.67
CA LYS A 18 -2.31 -9.05 -8.51
C LYS A 18 -2.58 -7.76 -7.73
N ILE A 19 -3.13 -7.87 -6.52
CA ILE A 19 -3.39 -6.71 -5.66
C ILE A 19 -2.06 -6.11 -5.20
N GLY A 20 -1.06 -6.94 -4.86
CA GLY A 20 0.29 -6.49 -4.54
C GLY A 20 0.93 -5.69 -5.67
N GLU A 21 0.92 -6.23 -6.90
CA GLU A 21 1.45 -5.55 -8.10
C GLU A 21 0.78 -4.19 -8.33
N ILE A 22 -0.53 -4.08 -8.08
CA ILE A 22 -1.25 -2.81 -8.19
C ILE A 22 -0.80 -1.82 -7.12
N LEU A 23 -0.62 -2.26 -5.88
CA LEU A 23 -0.23 -1.39 -4.76
C LEU A 23 1.23 -0.93 -4.87
N GLU A 24 2.13 -1.78 -5.38
CA GLU A 24 3.56 -1.48 -5.61
C GLU A 24 3.78 -0.33 -6.61
N VAL A 25 2.83 -0.06 -7.50
CA VAL A 25 2.88 1.14 -8.38
C VAL A 25 2.78 2.45 -7.57
N TYR A 26 2.16 2.42 -6.39
CA TYR A 26 1.90 3.60 -5.57
C TYR A 26 2.78 3.67 -4.32
N GLY A 27 3.63 2.67 -4.07
CA GLY A 27 4.48 2.64 -2.89
C GLY A 27 5.14 1.30 -2.65
N LYS A 28 5.41 0.98 -1.39
CA LYS A 28 6.25 -0.17 -1.01
C LYS A 28 5.45 -1.20 -0.21
N ARG A 29 5.74 -2.47 -0.46
CA ARG A 29 5.34 -3.58 0.40
C ARG A 29 6.29 -3.62 1.60
N VAL A 30 5.78 -3.42 2.81
CA VAL A 30 6.57 -3.34 4.05
C VAL A 30 6.34 -4.53 4.99
N ASN A 31 5.36 -5.38 4.66
CA ASN A 31 5.15 -6.67 5.29
C ASN A 31 4.51 -7.61 4.26
N TYR A 32 4.34 -8.89 4.61
CA TYR A 32 3.64 -9.85 3.77
C TYR A 32 2.24 -9.38 3.33
N SER A 33 1.53 -8.66 4.21
CA SER A 33 0.16 -8.17 3.96
C SER A 33 -0.03 -6.68 4.22
N VAL A 34 1.05 -5.89 4.27
CA VAL A 34 1.01 -4.45 4.56
C VAL A 34 1.84 -3.66 3.55
N PHE A 35 1.28 -2.55 3.09
CA PHE A 35 1.88 -1.63 2.14
C PHE A 35 1.80 -0.20 2.67
N GLU A 36 2.79 0.59 2.31
CA GLU A 36 2.81 2.02 2.50
C GLU A 36 2.75 2.68 1.12
N ILE A 37 1.67 3.39 0.83
CA ILE A 37 1.44 4.00 -0.49
C ILE A 37 1.25 5.51 -0.39
N GLU A 38 1.67 6.21 -1.44
CA GLU A 38 1.47 7.63 -1.65
C GLU A 38 0.68 7.88 -2.94
N VAL A 39 -0.46 8.54 -2.81
CA VAL A 39 -1.32 8.90 -3.94
C VAL A 39 -1.24 10.40 -4.17
N GLN A 40 -0.82 10.84 -5.36
CA GLN A 40 -0.55 12.25 -5.61
C GLN A 40 -1.84 13.04 -5.85
N THR A 41 -2.77 12.47 -6.60
CA THR A 41 -3.99 13.15 -7.06
C THR A 41 -5.26 12.36 -6.78
N LYS A 42 -6.41 13.06 -6.71
CA LYS A 42 -7.74 12.41 -6.59
C LYS A 42 -8.03 11.47 -7.76
N ALA A 43 -7.54 11.79 -8.96
CA ALA A 43 -7.70 10.95 -10.14
C ALA A 43 -6.93 9.63 -9.99
N GLN A 44 -5.67 9.67 -9.52
CA GLN A 44 -4.91 8.47 -9.22
C GLN A 44 -5.61 7.58 -8.18
N LYS A 45 -6.20 8.19 -7.13
CA LYS A 45 -6.98 7.45 -6.12
C LYS A 45 -8.16 6.70 -6.75
N LYS A 46 -8.95 7.37 -7.60
CA LYS A 46 -10.08 6.73 -8.30
C LYS A 46 -9.65 5.59 -9.21
N ILE A 47 -8.51 5.73 -9.89
CA ILE A 47 -7.95 4.67 -10.75
C ILE A 47 -7.53 3.46 -9.90
N LEU A 48 -6.83 3.70 -8.78
CA LEU A 48 -6.45 2.65 -7.83
C LEU A 48 -7.69 1.89 -7.32
N GLU A 49 -8.70 2.61 -6.83
CA GLU A 49 -9.96 2.03 -6.34
C GLU A 49 -10.65 1.20 -7.44
N SER A 50 -10.76 1.72 -8.66
CA SER A 50 -11.37 1.00 -9.78
C SER A 50 -10.60 -0.28 -10.15
N LYS A 51 -9.26 -0.26 -10.14
CA LYS A 51 -8.44 -1.45 -10.41
C LYS A 51 -8.63 -2.52 -9.34
N LEU A 52 -8.64 -2.14 -8.07
CA LEU A 52 -8.81 -3.08 -6.95
C LEU A 52 -10.22 -3.70 -6.94
N LEU A 53 -11.27 -2.90 -7.16
CA LEU A 53 -12.66 -3.38 -7.20
C LEU A 53 -12.92 -4.44 -8.29
N LYS A 54 -12.11 -4.48 -9.35
CA LYS A 54 -12.20 -5.53 -10.39
C LYS A 54 -11.66 -6.88 -9.94
N ILE A 55 -10.90 -6.92 -8.85
CA ILE A 55 -10.15 -8.11 -8.41
C ILE A 55 -10.66 -8.61 -7.06
N VAL A 56 -10.93 -7.69 -6.12
CA VAL A 56 -11.39 -7.99 -4.77
C VAL A 56 -12.71 -8.76 -4.81
N LYS A 57 -12.79 -9.82 -4.01
CA LYS A 57 -14.02 -10.54 -3.72
C LYS A 57 -14.55 -10.16 -2.34
N PRO A 58 -15.63 -9.35 -2.23
CA PRO A 58 -16.07 -8.76 -0.96
C PRO A 58 -16.41 -9.76 0.16
N LYS A 59 -16.76 -11.01 -0.17
CA LYS A 59 -17.08 -12.05 0.82
C LYS A 59 -15.86 -12.84 1.32
N GLU A 60 -14.73 -12.76 0.62
CA GLU A 60 -13.52 -13.54 0.90
C GLU A 60 -12.33 -12.65 1.28
N ASP A 61 -12.31 -11.40 0.80
CA ASP A 61 -11.16 -10.51 0.87
C ASP A 61 -11.45 -9.31 1.75
N SER A 62 -10.46 -8.90 2.54
CA SER A 62 -10.46 -7.64 3.30
C SER A 62 -9.30 -6.76 2.82
N LEU A 63 -9.62 -5.54 2.38
CA LEU A 63 -8.64 -4.50 2.06
C LEU A 63 -8.98 -3.25 2.88
N ARG A 64 -8.03 -2.73 3.67
CA ARG A 64 -8.22 -1.57 4.53
C ARG A 64 -7.19 -0.52 4.23
N PHE A 65 -7.65 0.73 4.13
CA PHE A 65 -6.80 1.90 3.90
C PHE A 65 -6.87 2.81 5.11
N TYR A 66 -5.76 2.96 5.82
CA TYR A 66 -5.63 3.90 6.92
C TYR A 66 -4.96 5.15 6.40
N ASN A 67 -5.69 6.27 6.38
CA ASN A 67 -5.10 7.55 6.00
C ASN A 67 -4.11 7.98 7.08
N ILE A 68 -2.88 8.26 6.68
CA ILE A 68 -1.83 8.73 7.57
C ILE A 68 -1.55 10.20 7.25
N CYS A 69 -1.75 11.07 8.23
CA CYS A 69 -1.35 12.47 8.08
C CYS A 69 0.18 12.59 8.15
N GLU A 70 0.70 13.74 7.72
CA GLU A 70 2.16 13.95 7.70
C GLU A 70 2.81 13.82 9.07
N ASP A 71 2.17 14.32 10.12
CA ASP A 71 2.67 14.23 11.50
C ASP A 71 2.67 12.79 12.03
N CYS A 72 1.60 12.02 11.75
CA CYS A 72 1.54 10.60 12.10
C CYS A 72 2.64 9.80 11.38
N ALA A 73 2.91 10.08 10.11
CA ALA A 73 3.99 9.43 9.37
C ALA A 73 5.36 9.70 10.03
N LYS A 74 5.65 10.96 10.39
CA LYS A 74 6.91 11.34 11.07
C LYS A 74 7.08 10.70 12.45
N LYS A 75 5.97 10.40 13.14
CA LYS A 75 5.95 9.75 14.46
C LYS A 75 5.92 8.22 14.37
N SER A 76 5.79 7.66 13.17
CA SER A 76 5.80 6.22 12.97
C SER A 76 7.22 5.68 13.07
N TRP A 77 7.36 4.46 13.58
CA TRP A 77 8.64 3.80 13.78
C TRP A 77 8.48 2.28 13.58
N SER A 78 9.59 1.60 13.28
CA SER A 78 9.66 0.16 13.06
C SER A 78 10.65 -0.49 14.03
N LEU A 79 10.53 -1.80 14.21
CA LEU A 79 11.50 -2.64 14.93
C LEU A 79 12.03 -3.70 13.95
N GLY A 80 13.35 -3.89 13.90
CA GLY A 80 14.02 -4.79 12.96
C GLY A 80 14.87 -4.04 11.92
N GLU A 81 15.41 -4.77 10.95
CA GLU A 81 16.23 -4.23 9.85
C GLU A 81 15.39 -3.68 8.69
N GLU A 82 14.26 -3.05 8.99
CA GLU A 82 13.39 -2.44 7.99
C GLU A 82 13.68 -0.93 7.88
N ASN A 83 13.50 -0.37 6.69
CA ASN A 83 13.59 1.08 6.47
C ASN A 83 12.55 1.82 7.32
N ALA A 84 12.76 3.13 7.51
CA ALA A 84 11.79 3.94 8.24
C ALA A 84 10.45 3.98 7.47
N PRO A 85 9.30 4.07 8.18
CA PRO A 85 8.00 4.18 7.53
C PRO A 85 7.95 5.33 6.51
N PHE A 86 7.44 5.03 5.32
CA PHE A 86 7.37 5.90 4.14
C PHE A 86 8.72 6.39 3.62
N GLU A 87 9.82 5.76 4.00
CA GLU A 87 11.13 6.01 3.39
C GLU A 87 11.15 5.46 1.97
N ARG A 88 11.52 6.32 1.01
CA ARG A 88 11.72 5.90 -0.38
C ARG A 88 13.10 5.30 -0.49
N ASP A 89 13.20 4.10 -1.07
CA ASP A 89 14.49 3.53 -1.42
C ASP A 89 15.23 4.54 -2.31
N ALA A 90 16.47 4.88 -1.93
CA ALA A 90 17.34 5.69 -2.78
C ALA A 90 17.43 4.94 -4.11
N VAL A 91 16.94 5.56 -5.19
CA VAL A 91 17.04 4.99 -6.53
C VAL A 91 18.52 4.87 -6.85
N TYR A 92 19.09 3.68 -6.69
CA TYR A 92 20.38 3.34 -7.27
C TYR A 92 20.15 3.24 -8.77
N TYR A 93 20.52 4.32 -9.49
CA TYR A 93 20.71 4.24 -10.92
C TYR A 93 21.88 3.28 -11.16
N PHE A 94 21.59 2.11 -11.74
CA PHE A 94 22.57 1.27 -12.42
C PHE A 94 22.53 1.60 -13.91
#